data_AF-A0A1Y1M324-F1
#
_entry.id   AF-A0A1Y1M324-F1
#
_cell.length_a   1.000
_cell.length_b   1.000
_cell.length_c   1.000
_cell.angle_alpha   90.00
_cell.angle_beta   90.00
_cell.angle_gamma   90.00
#
_symmetry.space_group_name_H-M   'P 1'
#
loop_
_entity.id
_entity.type
_entity.pdbx_description
1 polymer ?
#
loop_
_entity_poly.entity_id
_entity_poly.type
_entity_poly.pdbx_seq_one_letter_code
_entity_poly.pdbx_strand_id
1 'polypeptide(L)'
;IESLVSVVFYRGLTMQVAVERDAAGRSNYSMCAVNPSRISKTFNEEALQFVVNNIAEETGWLLEIVNYNIANMQYVCAGDLRALDTLAGVTNFLKMQQIDIEQMRSNIEEAKDALRKIIRGCAEATLKKPLPLELERGFAT
;
A
#
# COMPACT_ATOMS: atom_id res chain seq x y z
N ILE A 1 -16.29 32.38 10.14
CA ILE A 1 -15.34 32.07 9.03
C ILE A 1 -13.90 32.08 9.54
N GLU A 2 -13.47 33.11 10.28
CA GLU A 2 -12.10 33.23 10.83
C GLU A 2 -11.64 32.01 11.66
N SER A 3 -12.51 31.46 12.51
CA SER A 3 -12.18 30.27 13.31
C SER A 3 -11.99 29.02 12.44
N LEU A 4 -12.78 28.86 11.37
CA LEU A 4 -12.65 27.72 10.46
C LEU A 4 -11.31 27.79 9.70
N VAL A 5 -10.95 28.97 9.19
CA VAL A 5 -9.67 29.19 8.51
C VAL A 5 -8.50 28.84 9.43
N SER A 6 -8.57 29.29 10.68
CA SER A 6 -7.55 28.99 11.69
C SER A 6 -7.39 27.49 11.90
N VAL A 7 -8.49 26.76 12.12
CA VAL A 7 -8.45 25.31 12.36
C VAL A 7 -7.87 24.54 11.16
N VAL A 8 -8.30 24.88 9.93
CA VAL A 8 -7.80 24.21 8.72
C VAL A 8 -6.32 24.52 8.48
N PHE A 9 -5.89 25.76 8.74
CA PHE A 9 -4.49 26.16 8.64
C PHE A 9 -3.61 25.38 9.64
N TYR A 10 -4.03 25.31 10.91
CA TYR A 10 -3.32 24.53 11.94
C TYR A 10 -3.26 23.04 11.59
N ARG A 11 -4.34 22.47 11.05
CA ARG A 11 -4.33 21.07 10.58
C ARG A 11 -3.27 20.86 9.50
N GLY A 12 -3.19 21.76 8.51
CA GLY A 12 -2.21 21.68 7.44
C GLY A 12 -0.77 21.72 7.96
N LEU A 13 -0.46 22.66 8.86
CA LEU A 13 0.85 22.77 9.49
C LEU A 13 1.19 21.52 10.31
N THR A 14 0.27 21.06 11.17
CA THR A 14 0.47 19.86 12.00
C THR A 14 0.75 18.63 11.13
N MET A 15 0.00 18.44 10.04
CA MET A 15 0.26 17.33 9.11
C MET A 15 1.61 17.47 8.39
N GLN A 16 2.03 18.70 8.04
CA GLN A 16 3.28 18.94 7.34
C GLN A 16 4.52 18.66 8.21
N VAL A 17 4.46 19.01 9.51
CA VAL A 17 5.56 18.85 10.47
C VAL A 17 5.60 17.50 11.18
N ALA A 18 4.50 16.73 11.14
CA ALA A 18 4.42 15.43 11.78
C ALA A 18 5.34 14.36 11.16
N VAL A 19 5.88 14.61 9.97
CA VAL A 19 6.73 13.66 9.25
C VAL A 19 8.10 14.29 9.03
N GLU A 20 9.14 13.53 9.37
CA GLU A 20 10.52 13.94 9.13
C GLU A 20 10.80 14.10 7.64
N ARG A 21 11.57 15.13 7.29
CA ARG A 21 11.90 15.47 5.91
C ARG A 21 13.39 15.65 5.74
N ASP A 22 13.87 15.28 4.55
CA ASP A 22 15.26 15.54 4.16
C ASP A 22 15.52 17.03 3.87
N ALA A 23 16.76 17.38 3.55
CA ALA A 23 17.17 18.75 3.24
C ALA A 23 16.43 19.36 2.02
N ALA A 24 15.84 18.52 1.17
CA ALA A 24 15.03 18.94 0.02
C ALA A 24 13.51 18.97 0.34
N GLY A 25 13.13 18.71 1.60
CA GLY A 25 11.74 18.70 2.05
C GLY A 25 10.97 17.43 1.70
N ARG A 26 11.64 16.35 1.27
CA ARG A 26 11.01 15.07 0.89
C ARG A 26 10.82 14.18 2.10
N SER A 27 9.74 13.39 2.08
CA SER A 27 9.35 12.46 3.14
C SER A 27 9.46 11.02 2.63
N ASN A 28 9.76 10.08 3.53
CA ASN A 28 9.74 8.64 3.25
C ASN A 28 8.34 8.02 3.37
N TYR A 29 7.30 8.84 3.49
CA TYR A 29 5.91 8.44 3.53
C TYR A 29 5.11 9.08 2.40
N SER A 30 4.17 8.32 1.84
CA SER A 30 3.26 8.79 0.80
C SER A 30 1.91 8.06 0.87
N MET A 31 1.07 8.28 -0.14
CA MET A 31 -0.19 7.59 -0.36
C MET A 31 -0.30 7.11 -1.80
N CYS A 32 -0.98 5.99 -2.01
CA CYS A 32 -1.25 5.40 -3.31
C CYS A 32 -2.73 5.01 -3.43
N ALA A 33 -3.36 5.31 -4.56
CA ALA A 33 -4.73 4.89 -4.83
C ALA A 33 -4.73 3.48 -5.43
N VAL A 34 -5.50 2.57 -4.82
CA VAL A 34 -5.58 1.17 -5.23
C VAL A 34 -6.95 0.85 -5.81
N ASN A 35 -6.97 0.17 -6.95
CA ASN A 35 -8.19 -0.35 -7.57
C ASN A 35 -8.18 -1.90 -7.61
N PRO A 36 -8.79 -2.56 -6.61
CA PRO A 36 -8.94 -4.03 -6.52
C PRO A 36 -9.46 -4.68 -7.80
N SER A 37 -10.50 -4.11 -8.44
CA SER A 37 -11.09 -4.66 -9.67
C SER A 37 -10.12 -4.77 -10.85
N ARG A 38 -9.01 -4.01 -10.84
CA ARG A 38 -7.97 -4.12 -11.87
C ARG A 38 -7.05 -5.31 -11.67
N ILE A 39 -6.99 -5.89 -10.46
CA ILE A 39 -6.21 -7.09 -10.16
C ILE A 39 -6.94 -8.32 -10.70
N SER A 40 -8.11 -8.65 -10.15
CA SER A 40 -8.98 -9.70 -10.67
C SER A 40 -10.45 -9.39 -10.34
N LYS A 41 -11.38 -10.16 -10.91
CA LYS A 41 -12.82 -10.02 -10.61
C LYS A 41 -13.19 -10.50 -9.21
N THR A 42 -12.40 -11.42 -8.65
CA THR A 42 -12.61 -12.01 -7.31
C THR A 42 -11.81 -11.29 -6.23
N PHE A 43 -10.90 -10.39 -6.60
CA PHE A 43 -10.10 -9.61 -5.65
C PHE A 43 -10.96 -8.48 -5.05
N ASN A 44 -11.46 -8.72 -3.84
CA ASN A 44 -12.36 -7.83 -3.10
C ASN A 44 -11.62 -7.03 -2.00
N GLU A 45 -12.37 -6.23 -1.24
CA GLU A 45 -11.85 -5.45 -0.10
C GLU A 45 -11.10 -6.30 0.93
N GLU A 46 -11.66 -7.45 1.31
CA GLU A 46 -11.06 -8.32 2.33
C GLU A 46 -9.73 -8.89 1.85
N ALA A 47 -9.61 -9.19 0.56
CA ALA A 47 -8.35 -9.61 -0.06
C ALA A 47 -7.32 -8.47 -0.04
N LEU A 48 -7.73 -7.22 -0.31
CA LEU A 48 -6.84 -6.06 -0.21
C LEU A 48 -6.34 -5.87 1.23
N GLN A 49 -7.24 -5.90 2.22
CA GLN A 49 -6.89 -5.80 3.63
C GLN A 49 -5.93 -6.91 4.04
N PHE A 50 -6.19 -8.16 3.61
CA PHE A 50 -5.30 -9.28 3.88
C PHE A 50 -3.90 -9.04 3.33
N VAL A 51 -3.77 -8.59 2.07
CA VAL A 51 -2.46 -8.30 1.46
C VAL A 51 -1.74 -7.16 2.20
N VAL A 52 -2.43 -6.05 2.48
CA VAL A 52 -1.87 -4.89 3.19
C VAL A 52 -1.36 -5.28 4.57
N ASN A 53 -2.17 -6.01 5.34
CA ASN A 53 -1.80 -6.46 6.68
C ASN A 53 -0.59 -7.41 6.65
N ASN A 54 -0.56 -8.36 5.71
CA ASN A 54 0.59 -9.27 5.59
C ASN A 54 1.87 -8.54 5.16
N ILE A 55 1.79 -7.50 4.33
CA ILE A 55 2.96 -6.68 3.98
C ILE A 55 3.50 -5.97 5.22
N ALA A 56 2.61 -5.35 6.02
CA ALA A 56 3.00 -4.67 7.25
C ALA A 56 3.59 -5.65 8.28
N GLU A 57 2.96 -6.82 8.48
CA GLU A 57 3.44 -7.89 9.38
C GLU A 57 4.83 -8.42 8.97
N GLU A 58 5.03 -8.72 7.69
CA GLU A 58 6.28 -9.35 7.23
C GLU A 58 7.45 -8.38 7.13
N THR A 59 7.20 -7.12 6.78
CA THR A 59 8.27 -6.11 6.57
C THR A 59 8.53 -5.25 7.82
N GLY A 60 7.55 -5.14 8.71
CA GLY A 60 7.57 -4.20 9.83
C GLY A 60 7.44 -2.73 9.40
N TRP A 61 7.15 -2.45 8.12
CA TRP A 61 6.95 -1.10 7.61
C TRP A 61 5.49 -0.68 7.75
N LEU A 62 5.26 0.60 8.03
CA LEU A 62 3.93 1.16 8.11
C LEU A 62 3.24 1.08 6.74
N LEU A 63 2.07 0.43 6.69
CA LEU A 63 1.19 0.41 5.53
C LEU A 63 -0.25 0.15 5.99
N GLU A 64 -1.15 1.06 5.66
CA GLU A 64 -2.56 0.97 6.05
C GLU A 64 -3.48 1.50 4.95
N ILE A 65 -4.72 1.01 4.91
CA ILE A 65 -5.78 1.59 4.08
C ILE A 65 -6.40 2.77 4.84
N VAL A 66 -6.18 3.99 4.36
CA VAL A 66 -6.63 5.23 5.02
C VAL A 66 -7.93 5.79 4.44
N ASN A 67 -8.31 5.38 3.23
CA ASN A 67 -9.58 5.78 2.63
C ASN A 67 -10.31 4.59 2.00
N TYR A 68 -11.56 4.41 2.41
CA TYR A 68 -12.52 3.46 1.87
C TYR A 68 -13.52 4.24 1.00
N ASN A 69 -13.15 4.56 -0.25
CA ASN A 69 -13.94 5.47 -1.09
C ASN A 69 -15.07 4.73 -1.83
N ILE A 70 -14.73 3.68 -2.57
CA ILE A 70 -15.69 2.89 -3.36
C ILE A 70 -15.38 1.40 -3.21
N ALA A 71 -16.38 0.64 -2.76
CA ALA A 71 -16.29 -0.79 -2.58
C ALA A 71 -15.73 -1.50 -3.82
N ASN A 72 -14.67 -2.30 -3.63
CA ASN A 72 -13.97 -3.09 -4.65
C ASN A 72 -13.38 -2.29 -5.84
N MET A 73 -13.37 -0.95 -5.80
CA MET A 73 -12.93 -0.12 -6.92
C MET A 73 -11.94 0.98 -6.55
N GLN A 74 -12.08 1.60 -5.37
CA GLN A 74 -11.24 2.74 -5.03
C GLN A 74 -10.95 2.78 -3.54
N TYR A 75 -9.68 2.53 -3.22
CA TYR A 75 -9.11 2.63 -1.89
C TYR A 75 -7.87 3.52 -1.94
N VAL A 76 -7.45 4.07 -0.81
CA VAL A 76 -6.14 4.74 -0.70
C VAL A 76 -5.35 4.08 0.41
N CYS A 77 -4.15 3.61 0.08
CA CYS A 77 -3.19 3.10 1.04
C CYS A 77 -2.17 4.19 1.36
N ALA A 78 -1.79 4.32 2.63
CA ALA A 78 -0.75 5.23 3.09
C ALA A 78 0.31 4.46 3.87
N GLY A 79 1.55 4.90 3.80
CA GLY A 79 2.64 4.20 4.46
C GLY A 79 4.01 4.68 4.04
N ASP A 80 5.02 3.92 4.47
CA ASP A 80 6.40 4.06 4.02
C ASP A 80 6.47 3.84 2.51
N LEU A 81 7.30 4.62 1.80
CA LEU A 81 7.51 4.46 0.36
C LEU A 81 7.89 3.01 0.00
N ARG A 82 8.69 2.35 0.85
CA ARG A 82 9.10 0.95 0.61
C ARG A 82 7.91 -0.01 0.69
N ALA A 83 6.98 0.22 1.60
CA ALA A 83 5.80 -0.61 1.75
C ALA A 83 4.83 -0.40 0.59
N LEU A 84 4.67 0.85 0.12
CA LEU A 84 3.85 1.18 -1.05
C LEU A 84 4.41 0.58 -2.35
N ASP A 85 5.73 0.64 -2.54
CA ASP A 85 6.38 0.01 -3.70
C ASP A 85 6.26 -1.52 -3.66
N THR A 86 6.39 -2.11 -2.47
CA THR A 86 6.17 -3.54 -2.25
C THR A 86 4.72 -3.93 -2.55
N LEU A 87 3.74 -3.12 -2.13
CA LEU A 87 2.32 -3.32 -2.46
C LEU A 87 2.09 -3.28 -3.98
N ALA A 88 2.69 -2.34 -4.70
CA ALA A 88 2.62 -2.29 -6.16
C ALA A 88 3.22 -3.56 -6.79
N GLY A 89 4.38 -4.01 -6.30
CA GLY A 89 5.01 -5.26 -6.75
C GLY A 89 4.13 -6.49 -6.52
N VAL A 90 3.56 -6.64 -5.33
CA VAL A 90 2.69 -7.78 -4.97
C VAL A 90 1.41 -7.76 -5.81
N THR A 91 0.74 -6.62 -5.91
CA THR A 91 -0.51 -6.51 -6.70
C THR A 91 -0.27 -6.74 -8.20
N ASN A 92 0.87 -6.29 -8.73
CA ASN A 92 1.29 -6.61 -10.10
C ASN A 92 1.55 -8.10 -10.30
N PHE A 93 2.22 -8.74 -9.34
CA PHE A 93 2.48 -10.19 -9.41
C PHE A 93 1.18 -10.99 -9.39
N LEU A 94 0.27 -10.66 -8.48
CA LEU A 94 -1.06 -11.28 -8.38
C LEU A 94 -1.86 -11.12 -9.68
N LYS A 95 -1.78 -9.94 -10.32
CA LYS A 95 -2.40 -9.70 -11.63
C LYS A 95 -1.85 -10.61 -12.72
N MET A 96 -0.52 -10.70 -12.82
CA MET A 96 0.14 -11.47 -13.89
C MET A 96 -0.04 -12.97 -13.74
N GLN A 97 -0.04 -13.49 -12.52
CA GLN A 97 -0.18 -14.92 -12.25
C GLN A 97 -1.65 -15.39 -12.26
N GLN A 98 -2.62 -14.47 -12.40
CA GLN A 98 -4.07 -14.77 -12.30
C GLN A 98 -4.43 -15.57 -11.04
N ILE A 99 -3.74 -15.31 -9.93
CA ILE A 99 -3.96 -16.02 -8.67
C ILE A 99 -5.32 -15.61 -8.13
N ASP A 100 -6.19 -16.59 -7.92
CA ASP A 100 -7.47 -16.38 -7.27
C ASP A 100 -7.31 -16.51 -5.75
N ILE A 101 -7.35 -15.39 -5.05
CA ILE A 101 -7.20 -15.36 -3.60
C ILE A 101 -8.37 -16.05 -2.90
N GLU A 102 -9.55 -16.14 -3.52
CA GLU A 102 -10.68 -16.89 -2.94
C GLU A 102 -10.37 -18.39 -2.87
N GLN A 103 -9.69 -18.97 -3.87
CA GLN A 103 -9.26 -20.36 -3.83
C GLN A 103 -8.18 -20.58 -2.77
N MET A 104 -7.26 -19.63 -2.62
CA MET A 104 -6.23 -19.66 -1.57
C MET A 104 -6.84 -19.63 -0.16
N ARG A 105 -7.99 -18.97 0.03
CA ARG A 105 -8.68 -18.88 1.33
C ARG A 105 -9.15 -20.23 1.88
N SER A 106 -9.34 -21.23 1.03
CA SER A 106 -9.71 -22.58 1.47
C SER A 106 -8.59 -23.30 2.24
N ASN A 107 -7.33 -22.87 2.04
CA ASN A 107 -6.14 -23.35 2.74
C ASN A 107 -5.32 -22.16 3.26
N ILE A 108 -5.87 -21.47 4.28
CA ILE A 108 -5.38 -20.18 4.80
C ILE A 108 -3.87 -20.19 5.10
N GLU A 109 -3.34 -21.27 5.69
CA GLU A 109 -1.91 -21.35 6.04
C GLU A 109 -1.00 -21.46 4.81
N GLU A 110 -1.31 -22.33 3.86
CA GLU A 110 -0.52 -22.46 2.61
C GLU A 110 -0.59 -21.16 1.79
N ALA A 111 -1.75 -20.51 1.78
CA ALA A 111 -1.97 -19.23 1.14
C ALA A 111 -1.13 -18.12 1.75
N LYS A 112 -1.08 -18.05 3.09
CA LYS A 112 -0.28 -17.09 3.82
C LYS A 112 1.21 -17.30 3.50
N ASP A 113 1.69 -18.53 3.50
CA ASP A 113 3.10 -18.83 3.19
C ASP A 113 3.49 -18.50 1.75
N ALA A 114 2.62 -18.78 0.78
CA ALA A 114 2.86 -18.39 -0.61
C ALA A 114 2.90 -16.86 -0.76
N LEU A 115 1.94 -16.14 -0.14
CA LEU A 115 1.91 -14.68 -0.15
C LEU A 115 3.16 -14.09 0.51
N ARG A 116 3.60 -14.63 1.65
CA ARG A 116 4.82 -14.20 2.36
C ARG A 116 6.06 -14.32 1.48
N LYS A 117 6.20 -15.40 0.71
CA LYS A 117 7.31 -15.57 -0.24
C LYS A 117 7.30 -14.48 -1.31
N ILE A 118 6.12 -14.15 -1.84
CA ILE A 118 5.96 -13.07 -2.83
C ILE A 118 6.32 -11.72 -2.20
N ILE A 119 5.80 -11.43 -1.00
CA ILE A 119 6.08 -10.19 -0.26
C ILE A 119 7.57 -10.02 -0.03
N ARG A 120 8.27 -11.06 0.45
CA ARG A 120 9.73 -11.00 0.68
C ARG A 120 10.49 -10.73 -0.61
N GLY A 121 10.14 -11.41 -1.70
CA GLY A 121 10.76 -11.17 -3.01
C GLY A 121 10.55 -9.74 -3.50
N CYS A 122 9.34 -9.19 -3.36
CA CYS A 122 9.04 -7.80 -3.70
C CYS A 122 9.77 -6.81 -2.78
N ALA A 123 9.79 -7.05 -1.47
CA ALA A 123 10.48 -6.19 -0.50
C ALA A 123 11.99 -6.15 -0.73
N GLU A 124 12.61 -7.29 -1.05
CA GLU A 124 14.03 -7.34 -1.45
C GLU A 124 14.30 -6.56 -2.74
N ALA A 125 13.37 -6.62 -3.72
CA ALA A 125 13.49 -5.83 -4.94
C ALA A 125 13.38 -4.33 -4.65
N THR A 126 12.45 -3.93 -3.78
CA THR A 126 12.29 -2.55 -3.30
C THR A 126 13.56 -2.03 -2.64
N LEU A 127 14.19 -2.83 -1.77
CA LEU A 127 15.42 -2.43 -1.06
C LEU A 127 16.64 -2.26 -1.98
N LYS A 128 16.62 -2.84 -3.18
CA LYS A 128 17.68 -2.68 -4.19
C LYS A 128 17.53 -1.40 -5.02
N LYS A 129 16.38 -0.72 -4.94
CA LYS A 129 16.13 0.51 -5.69
C LYS A 129 16.96 1.68 -5.12
N PRO A 130 17.34 2.66 -5.97
CA PRO A 130 18.08 3.83 -5.51
C PRO A 130 17.24 4.67 -4.54
N LEU A 131 17.94 5.38 -3.65
CA LEU A 131 17.34 6.36 -2.75
C LEU A 131 17.57 7.78 -3.28
N PRO A 132 16.59 8.70 -3.17
CA PRO A 132 15.24 8.49 -2.61
C PRO A 132 14.38 7.59 -3.50
N LEU A 133 13.52 6.79 -2.87
CA LEU A 133 12.64 5.87 -3.59
C LEU A 133 11.59 6.66 -4.38
N GLU A 134 11.52 6.44 -5.69
CA GLU A 134 10.46 6.97 -6.54
C GLU A 134 9.43 5.87 -6.81
N LEU A 135 8.15 6.15 -6.50
CA LEU A 135 7.06 5.22 -6.72
C LEU A 135 6.64 5.22 -8.19
N GLU A 136 6.51 4.04 -8.76
CA GLU A 136 6.03 3.85 -10.13
C GLU A 136 4.58 3.33 -10.14
N ARG A 137 3.88 3.64 -11.22
CA ARG A 137 2.48 3.22 -11.38
C ARG A 137 2.40 1.73 -11.70
N GLY A 138 1.53 1.02 -10.98
CA GLY A 138 1.25 -0.40 -11.22
C GLY A 138 0.00 -0.61 -12.08
N PHE A 139 -0.40 -1.87 -12.24
CA PHE A 139 -1.67 -2.20 -12.92
C PHE A 139 -2.89 -1.73 -12.12
N ALA A 140 -2.78 -1.78 -10.80
CA ALA A 140 -3.85 -1.49 -9.85
C ALA A 140 -3.51 -0.35 -8.87
N THR A 141 -2.30 0.22 -8.93
CA THR A 141 -1.74 1.22 -8.02
C THR A 141 -1.24 2.46 -8.75
#